data_AF-A0A9X0CKE1-F1
#
_entry.id   AF-A0A9X0CKE1-F1
#
_cell.length_a   1.000
_cell.length_b   1.000
_cell.length_c   1.000
_cell.angle_alpha   90.00
_cell.angle_beta   90.00
_cell.angle_gamma   90.00
#
_symmetry.space_group_name_H-M   'P 1'
#
loop_
_entity.id
_entity.type
_entity.pdbx_description
1 polymer ?
#
loop_
_entity_poly.entity_id
_entity_poly.type
_entity_poly.pdbx_seq_one_letter_code
_entity_poly.pdbx_strand_id
1 'polypeptide(L)'
;MDFSFNVVGFLFLIAQITRASSFVREGHLKLAGYNFAFLASFCGNSTGPVVQYNFSYPQEFCCYSLFSYFQDQWWKIWPRPELDCNEKASVLDLDGSQVLNLTTTDPRAGCRVLLSGNGSWDILCQGSQMYQVQTEEPSTQKCWFLAVSNCNSTLQGLQLDYSLNITGATPNMASKPLDRGNLLGLVLTVIITWSSLDM
;
A
#
# COMPACT_ATOMS: atom_id res chain seq x y z
N MET A 1 35.68 15.53 -61.28
CA MET A 1 34.56 15.13 -60.41
C MET A 1 35.05 15.38 -58.99
N ASP A 2 34.73 16.52 -58.42
CA ASP A 2 35.10 16.85 -57.03
C ASP A 2 33.82 17.18 -56.27
N PHE A 3 33.39 16.23 -55.44
CA PHE A 3 32.25 16.40 -54.53
C PHE A 3 32.81 16.83 -53.18
N SER A 4 32.68 18.12 -52.86
CA SER A 4 32.97 18.65 -51.53
C SER A 4 31.69 18.54 -50.68
N PHE A 5 31.60 17.53 -49.83
CA PHE A 5 30.54 17.41 -48.82
C PHE A 5 31.01 18.05 -47.51
N ASN A 6 30.48 19.24 -47.22
CA ASN A 6 30.57 19.84 -45.88
C ASN A 6 29.62 19.08 -44.94
N VAL A 7 30.17 18.34 -43.99
CA VAL A 7 29.40 17.69 -42.93
C VAL A 7 29.25 18.68 -41.77
N VAL A 8 28.09 19.33 -41.69
CA VAL A 8 27.67 20.10 -40.52
C VAL A 8 27.33 19.11 -39.41
N GLY A 9 28.19 19.03 -38.40
CA GLY A 9 27.99 18.19 -37.22
C GLY A 9 26.91 18.76 -36.31
N PHE A 10 25.71 18.18 -36.34
CA PHE A 10 24.66 18.44 -35.37
C PHE A 10 24.92 17.61 -34.09
N LEU A 11 25.43 18.26 -33.05
CA LEU A 11 25.50 17.70 -31.69
C LEU A 11 24.08 17.67 -31.09
N PHE A 12 23.39 16.54 -31.23
CA PHE A 12 22.17 16.26 -30.47
C PHE A 12 22.54 15.94 -29.02
N LEU A 13 22.49 16.95 -28.14
CA LEU A 13 22.44 16.76 -26.69
C LEU A 13 21.07 16.14 -26.33
N ILE A 14 20.98 14.81 -26.38
CA ILE A 14 19.81 14.10 -25.85
C ILE A 14 19.92 14.19 -24.33
N ALA A 15 19.19 15.14 -23.72
CA ALA A 15 18.98 15.18 -22.29
C ALA A 15 18.35 13.85 -21.86
N GLN A 16 19.12 13.03 -21.14
CA GLN A 16 18.63 11.79 -20.54
C GLN A 16 17.65 12.15 -19.43
N ILE A 17 16.37 12.30 -19.78
CA ILE A 17 15.30 12.45 -18.80
C ILE A 17 15.16 11.08 -18.11
N THR A 18 15.78 10.92 -16.94
CA THR A 18 15.54 9.78 -16.08
C THR A 18 14.08 9.83 -15.62
N ARG A 19 13.23 8.96 -16.18
CA ARG A 19 11.85 8.82 -15.72
C ARG A 19 11.88 8.18 -14.33
N ALA A 20 11.61 8.98 -13.30
CA ALA A 20 11.33 8.46 -11.98
C ALA A 20 10.11 7.53 -12.06
N SER A 21 10.22 6.32 -11.49
CA SER A 21 9.10 5.39 -11.50
C SER A 21 8.00 5.89 -10.58
N SER A 22 6.75 5.90 -11.07
CA SER A 22 5.58 6.25 -10.26
C SER A 22 4.39 5.37 -10.61
N PHE A 23 3.49 5.19 -9.65
CA PHE A 23 2.22 4.52 -9.85
C PHE A 23 1.20 4.95 -8.80
N VAL A 24 -0.08 4.77 -9.13
CA VAL A 24 -1.20 5.14 -8.25
C VAL A 24 -1.95 3.87 -7.80
N ARG A 25 -2.40 3.89 -6.55
CA ARG A 25 -3.30 2.88 -5.97
C ARG A 25 -4.46 3.57 -5.29
N GLU A 26 -5.66 3.22 -5.70
CA GLU A 26 -6.90 3.79 -5.19
C GLU A 26 -7.85 2.66 -4.78
N GLY A 27 -8.75 2.95 -3.85
CA GLY A 27 -9.75 1.97 -3.45
C GLY A 27 -10.86 2.56 -2.60
N HIS A 28 -12.00 1.88 -2.66
CA HIS A 28 -13.17 2.11 -1.84
C HIS A 28 -13.31 0.89 -0.91
N LEU A 29 -12.94 1.05 0.36
CA LEU A 29 -13.01 -0.02 1.35
C LEU A 29 -14.34 0.06 2.08
N LYS A 30 -15.12 -1.01 2.02
CA LYS A 30 -16.32 -1.21 2.84
C LYS A 30 -16.36 -2.65 3.34
N LEU A 31 -15.76 -2.89 4.49
CA LEU A 31 -15.62 -4.20 5.11
C LEU A 31 -16.35 -4.21 6.45
N ALA A 32 -17.29 -5.13 6.62
CA ALA A 32 -17.94 -5.36 7.91
C ALA A 32 -17.17 -6.43 8.70
N GLY A 33 -16.96 -6.22 10.01
CA GLY A 33 -16.32 -7.22 10.89
C GLY A 33 -14.79 -7.28 10.80
N TYR A 34 -14.15 -6.53 9.91
CA TYR A 34 -12.70 -6.46 9.77
C TYR A 34 -12.19 -5.06 10.12
N ASN A 35 -11.15 -4.98 10.96
CA ASN A 35 -10.52 -3.72 11.39
C ASN A 35 -9.12 -3.51 10.80
N PHE A 36 -8.75 -4.28 9.77
CA PHE A 36 -7.44 -4.22 9.13
C PHE A 36 -7.55 -4.59 7.65
N ALA A 37 -6.90 -3.82 6.77
CA ALA A 37 -6.86 -4.11 5.34
C ALA A 37 -5.53 -3.70 4.70
N PHE A 38 -5.02 -4.56 3.82
CA PHE A 38 -3.89 -4.25 2.96
C PHE A 38 -4.28 -3.23 1.87
N LEU A 39 -3.41 -2.27 1.59
CA LEU A 39 -3.65 -1.22 0.58
C LEU A 39 -2.72 -1.36 -0.63
N ALA A 40 -1.41 -1.47 -0.37
CA ALA A 40 -0.39 -1.46 -1.42
C ALA A 40 0.94 -2.00 -0.90
N SER A 41 1.78 -2.49 -1.80
CA SER A 41 3.18 -2.81 -1.51
C SER A 41 4.08 -2.34 -2.62
N PHE A 42 5.28 -1.93 -2.23
CA PHE A 42 6.23 -1.30 -3.13
C PHE A 42 7.64 -1.46 -2.64
N CYS A 43 8.59 -1.34 -3.57
CA CYS A 43 10.00 -1.44 -3.26
C CYS A 43 10.76 -0.25 -3.88
N GLY A 44 11.55 0.43 -3.05
CA GLY A 44 12.31 1.63 -3.40
C GLY A 44 13.80 1.46 -3.11
N ASN A 45 14.62 2.31 -3.72
CA ASN A 45 16.08 2.33 -3.56
C ASN A 45 16.51 3.43 -2.57
N SER A 46 17.82 3.66 -2.49
CA SER A 46 18.46 4.59 -1.55
C SER A 46 17.96 6.04 -1.60
N THR A 47 17.33 6.50 -2.68
CA THR A 47 16.76 7.86 -2.75
C THR A 47 15.49 8.02 -1.91
N GLY A 48 14.90 6.92 -1.46
CA GLY A 48 13.71 6.89 -0.61
C GLY A 48 12.42 7.14 -1.40
N PRO A 49 11.47 6.19 -1.43
CA PRO A 49 10.21 6.43 -2.11
C PRO A 49 9.32 7.39 -1.33
N VAL A 50 8.49 8.12 -2.07
CA VAL A 50 7.53 9.08 -1.51
C VAL A 50 6.13 8.61 -1.81
N VAL A 51 5.30 8.53 -0.76
CA VAL A 51 3.87 8.23 -0.85
C VAL A 51 3.10 9.49 -0.51
N GLN A 52 2.48 10.08 -1.53
CA GLN A 52 1.45 11.09 -1.35
C GLN A 52 0.12 10.38 -1.15
N TYR A 53 -0.60 10.73 -0.09
CA TYR A 53 -1.84 10.06 0.27
C TYR A 53 -3.01 11.02 0.38
N ASN A 54 -4.18 10.50 0.07
CA ASN A 54 -5.47 11.13 0.33
C ASN A 54 -6.40 10.06 0.90
N PHE A 55 -6.95 10.30 2.09
CA PHE A 55 -7.93 9.42 2.73
C PHE A 55 -9.19 10.22 3.06
N SER A 56 -10.36 9.63 2.82
CA SER A 56 -11.64 10.19 3.22
C SER A 56 -12.52 9.14 3.86
N TYR A 57 -13.13 9.44 5.00
CA TYR A 57 -14.03 8.52 5.70
C TYR A 57 -14.99 9.24 6.64
N PRO A 58 -16.15 8.64 6.96
CA PRO A 58 -17.09 9.25 7.90
C PRO A 58 -16.50 9.39 9.30
N GLN A 59 -16.73 10.51 9.97
CA GLN A 59 -16.16 10.81 11.29
C GLN A 59 -16.55 9.77 12.36
N GLU A 60 -17.69 9.10 12.21
CA GLU A 60 -18.14 8.01 13.10
C GLU A 60 -17.22 6.77 13.10
N PHE A 61 -16.44 6.56 12.04
CA PHE A 61 -15.45 5.48 11.96
C PHE A 61 -14.08 5.89 12.53
N CYS A 62 -13.94 7.09 13.07
CA CYS A 62 -12.66 7.55 13.57
C CYS A 62 -12.17 6.67 14.74
N CYS A 63 -10.89 6.30 14.82
CA CYS A 63 -9.80 6.83 13.98
C CYS A 63 -8.93 5.73 13.39
N TYR A 64 -8.75 5.81 12.06
CA TYR A 64 -7.89 4.90 11.34
C TYR A 64 -6.41 5.20 11.59
N SER A 65 -5.58 4.17 11.41
CA SER A 65 -4.12 4.32 11.34
C SER A 65 -3.61 3.76 10.02
N LEU A 66 -2.71 4.49 9.37
CA LEU A 66 -1.92 3.99 8.25
C LEU A 66 -0.65 3.35 8.81
N PHE A 67 -0.56 2.04 8.62
CA PHE A 67 0.60 1.23 8.97
C PHE A 67 1.50 1.03 7.77
N SER A 68 2.81 1.11 8.00
CA SER A 68 3.84 0.90 7.00
C SER A 68 4.83 -0.17 7.48
N TYR A 69 4.59 -1.41 7.09
CA TYR A 69 5.42 -2.55 7.46
C TYR A 69 6.66 -2.65 6.57
N PHE A 70 7.80 -2.99 7.15
CA PHE A 70 8.91 -3.58 6.39
C PHE A 70 8.58 -5.01 5.96
N GLN A 71 9.27 -5.50 4.93
CA GLN A 71 9.05 -6.83 4.38
C GLN A 71 9.11 -7.96 5.41
N ASP A 72 10.09 -7.93 6.32
CA ASP A 72 10.27 -8.94 7.36
C ASP A 72 9.18 -8.89 8.44
N GLN A 73 8.67 -7.69 8.77
CA GLN A 73 7.52 -7.53 9.66
C GLN A 73 6.23 -8.03 9.00
N TRP A 74 6.02 -7.68 7.73
CA TRP A 74 4.82 -8.07 6.98
C TRP A 74 4.66 -9.59 6.91
N TRP A 75 5.74 -10.33 6.72
CA TRP A 75 5.71 -11.81 6.70
C TRP A 75 5.41 -12.47 8.05
N LYS A 76 5.52 -11.74 9.16
CA LYS A 76 5.11 -12.23 10.48
C LYS A 76 3.58 -12.20 10.66
N ILE A 77 2.90 -11.33 9.92
CA ILE A 77 1.47 -11.05 10.10
C ILE A 77 0.56 -11.48 8.93
N TRP A 78 1.12 -11.69 7.73
CA TRP A 78 0.35 -12.03 6.54
C TRP A 78 0.77 -13.37 5.91
N PRO A 79 -0.17 -14.24 5.48
CA PRO A 79 -1.63 -14.15 5.64
C PRO A 79 -2.07 -14.89 6.92
N ARG A 80 -1.96 -14.26 8.09
CA ARG A 80 -2.35 -14.87 9.38
C ARG A 80 -3.69 -14.32 9.85
N PRO A 81 -4.83 -14.95 9.48
CA PRO A 81 -6.16 -14.49 9.87
C PRO A 81 -6.44 -14.69 11.37
N GLU A 82 -5.70 -15.57 12.03
CA GLU A 82 -5.80 -15.81 13.47
C GLU A 82 -5.29 -14.65 14.33
N LEU A 83 -4.48 -13.76 13.76
CA LEU A 83 -3.97 -12.58 14.46
C LEU A 83 -4.99 -11.45 14.43
N ASP A 84 -5.27 -10.88 15.59
CA ASP A 84 -6.14 -9.72 15.74
C ASP A 84 -5.44 -8.42 15.27
N CYS A 85 -6.20 -7.32 15.29
CA CYS A 85 -5.68 -6.02 14.85
C CYS A 85 -4.50 -5.53 15.69
N ASN A 86 -4.55 -5.72 17.01
CA ASN A 86 -3.53 -5.25 17.95
C ASN A 86 -2.25 -6.10 17.83
N GLU A 87 -2.38 -7.41 17.67
CA GLU A 87 -1.26 -8.31 17.40
C GLU A 87 -0.56 -7.93 16.09
N LYS A 88 -1.32 -7.58 15.05
CA LYS A 88 -0.75 -7.08 13.79
C LYS A 88 -0.07 -5.71 13.94
N ALA A 89 -0.54 -4.87 14.85
CA ALA A 89 0.11 -3.59 15.14
C ALA A 89 1.40 -3.77 15.96
N SER A 90 1.47 -4.80 16.82
CA SER A 90 2.58 -5.01 17.77
C SER A 90 3.95 -5.28 17.14
N VAL A 91 4.01 -5.65 15.86
CA VAL A 91 5.28 -5.89 15.14
C VAL A 91 5.90 -4.62 14.58
N LEU A 92 5.18 -3.48 14.63
CA LEU A 92 5.64 -2.18 14.18
C LEU A 92 6.47 -1.50 15.28
N ASP A 93 7.43 -0.69 14.88
CA ASP A 93 8.13 0.20 15.79
C ASP A 93 7.27 1.45 16.06
N LEU A 94 6.73 1.55 17.27
CA LEU A 94 5.80 2.62 17.69
C LEU A 94 6.47 3.99 17.83
N ASP A 95 7.79 4.02 18.06
CA ASP A 95 8.57 5.27 18.14
C ASP A 95 9.02 5.76 16.75
N GLY A 96 8.74 4.97 15.70
CA GLY A 96 9.13 5.23 14.32
C GLY A 96 8.04 5.90 13.46
N SER A 97 8.40 6.16 12.20
CA SER A 97 7.49 6.67 11.15
C SER A 97 6.56 5.58 10.56
N GLN A 98 6.47 4.40 11.18
CA GLN A 98 5.70 3.27 10.65
C GLN A 98 4.18 3.41 10.92
N VAL A 99 3.80 4.22 11.91
CA VAL A 99 2.40 4.45 12.28
C VAL A 99 2.06 5.92 12.11
N LEU A 100 1.11 6.19 11.21
CA LEU A 100 0.52 7.50 11.02
C LEU A 100 -0.96 7.44 11.40
N ASN A 101 -1.35 8.17 12.45
CA ASN A 101 -2.74 8.19 12.89
C ASN A 101 -3.53 9.13 11.99
N LEU A 102 -4.49 8.61 11.25
CA LEU A 102 -5.39 9.40 10.43
C LEU A 102 -6.44 9.99 11.36
N THR A 103 -6.11 11.13 11.95
CA THR A 103 -6.96 11.88 12.88
C THR A 103 -6.56 13.34 12.90
N THR A 104 -7.48 14.22 13.28
CA THR A 104 -7.22 15.66 13.41
C THR A 104 -6.23 15.99 14.54
N THR A 105 -5.99 15.06 15.46
CA THR A 105 -5.05 15.23 16.58
C THR A 105 -3.61 14.90 16.21
N ASP A 106 -3.35 14.19 15.10
CA ASP A 106 -2.02 13.92 14.58
C ASP A 106 -1.70 14.93 13.47
N PRO A 107 -0.93 15.99 13.75
CA PRO A 107 -0.66 17.03 12.76
C PRO A 107 0.11 16.52 11.54
N ARG A 108 0.78 15.36 11.65
CA ARG A 108 1.54 14.75 10.55
C ARG A 108 0.63 14.20 9.45
N ALA A 109 -0.62 13.87 9.79
CA ALA A 109 -1.58 13.24 8.88
C ALA A 109 -2.36 14.23 8.00
N GLY A 110 -2.30 15.53 8.31
CA GLY A 110 -2.97 16.57 7.53
C GLY A 110 -4.50 16.44 7.49
N CYS A 111 -5.10 15.89 8.54
CA CYS A 111 -6.53 15.63 8.61
C CYS A 111 -7.35 16.87 8.98
N ARG A 112 -8.51 17.03 8.33
CA ARG A 112 -9.53 18.05 8.63
C ARG A 112 -10.93 17.45 8.53
N VAL A 113 -11.88 18.00 9.28
CA VAL A 113 -13.29 17.64 9.20
C VAL A 113 -13.98 18.49 8.14
N LEU A 114 -14.80 17.87 7.30
CA LEU A 114 -15.60 18.52 6.26
C LEU A 114 -17.07 18.09 6.39
N LEU A 115 -17.99 19.01 6.12
CA LEU A 115 -19.40 18.69 5.99
C LEU A 115 -19.64 18.06 4.61
N SER A 116 -20.09 16.83 4.61
CA SER A 116 -20.45 16.08 3.41
C SER A 116 -21.79 16.57 2.85
N GLY A 117 -22.02 16.35 1.54
CA GLY A 117 -23.20 16.89 0.84
C GLY A 117 -24.55 16.36 1.36
N ASN A 118 -24.54 15.24 2.09
CA ASN A 118 -25.69 14.62 2.75
C ASN A 118 -25.89 15.12 4.20
N GLY A 119 -25.05 16.03 4.70
CA GLY A 119 -25.07 16.54 6.07
C GLY A 119 -24.28 15.70 7.09
N SER A 120 -23.61 14.62 6.70
CA SER A 120 -22.67 13.90 7.58
C SER A 120 -21.32 14.60 7.67
N TRP A 121 -20.55 14.31 8.71
CA TRP A 121 -19.19 14.82 8.86
C TRP A 121 -18.19 13.77 8.38
N ASP A 122 -17.33 14.16 7.45
CA ASP A 122 -16.26 13.31 6.92
C ASP A 122 -14.91 13.85 7.38
N ILE A 123 -13.96 12.95 7.66
CA ILE A 123 -12.55 13.29 7.86
C ILE A 123 -11.84 13.12 6.53
N LEU A 124 -11.09 14.15 6.13
CA LEU A 124 -10.22 14.16 4.97
C LEU A 124 -8.77 14.36 5.42
N CYS A 125 -7.91 13.40 5.13
CA CYS A 125 -6.47 13.43 5.43
C CYS A 125 -5.66 13.51 4.14
N GLN A 126 -4.82 14.53 4.02
CA GLN A 126 -3.98 14.74 2.85
C GLN A 126 -2.56 15.06 3.28
N GLY A 127 -1.59 14.31 2.77
CA GLY A 127 -0.19 14.50 3.12
C GLY A 127 0.75 13.67 2.28
N SER A 128 2.01 13.64 2.71
CA SER A 128 3.07 12.93 2.03
C SER A 128 4.06 12.36 3.03
N GLN A 129 4.51 11.14 2.79
CA GLN A 129 5.51 10.47 3.62
C GLN A 129 6.67 9.98 2.74
N MET A 130 7.89 10.33 3.13
CA MET A 130 9.11 9.79 2.53
C MET A 130 9.60 8.61 3.37
N TYR A 131 9.87 7.49 2.72
CA TYR A 131 10.35 6.28 3.37
C TYR A 131 11.87 6.20 3.24
N GLN A 132 12.57 6.31 4.36
CA GLN A 132 14.02 6.31 4.38
C GLN A 132 14.57 4.90 4.21
N VAL A 133 15.55 4.75 3.32
CA VAL A 133 16.40 3.55 3.23
C VAL A 133 17.65 3.82 4.03
N GLN A 134 17.67 3.42 5.31
CA GLN A 134 18.87 3.49 6.14
C GLN A 134 19.78 2.29 5.83
N THR A 135 20.47 2.32 4.69
CA THR A 135 21.45 1.28 4.35
C THR A 135 22.62 1.91 3.61
N GLU A 136 23.83 1.53 4.02
CA GLU A 136 25.09 2.00 3.44
C GLU A 136 25.34 1.46 2.03
N GLU A 137 24.63 0.40 1.63
CA GLU A 137 24.69 -0.20 0.30
C GLU A 137 23.69 0.46 -0.68
N PRO A 138 24.17 1.16 -1.72
CA PRO A 138 23.31 1.87 -2.68
C PRO A 138 22.41 0.96 -3.52
N SER A 139 22.75 -0.33 -3.64
CA SER A 139 21.99 -1.33 -4.41
C SER A 139 20.85 -1.97 -3.61
N THR A 140 20.76 -1.72 -2.30
CA THR A 140 19.80 -2.43 -1.46
C THR A 140 18.41 -1.83 -1.60
N GLN A 141 17.55 -2.55 -2.31
CA GLN A 141 16.14 -2.24 -2.43
C GLN A 141 15.43 -2.66 -1.13
N LYS A 142 14.65 -1.74 -0.55
CA LYS A 142 13.78 -2.03 0.59
C LYS A 142 12.33 -2.03 0.14
N CYS A 143 11.53 -2.89 0.77
CA CYS A 143 10.13 -3.06 0.43
C CYS A 143 9.25 -2.74 1.61
N TRP A 144 8.15 -2.04 1.34
CA TRP A 144 7.14 -1.65 2.30
C TRP A 144 5.77 -2.19 1.91
N PHE A 145 4.96 -2.42 2.93
CA PHE A 145 3.58 -2.86 2.81
C PHE A 145 2.72 -1.91 3.61
N LEU A 146 1.79 -1.24 2.93
CA LEU A 146 0.85 -0.32 3.53
C LEU A 146 -0.46 -1.03 3.87
N ALA A 147 -0.95 -0.78 5.07
CA ALA A 147 -2.24 -1.26 5.52
C ALA A 147 -2.96 -0.16 6.31
N VAL A 148 -4.28 -0.18 6.29
CA VAL A 148 -5.11 0.64 7.17
C VAL A 148 -5.67 -0.22 8.30
N SER A 149 -5.79 0.36 9.47
CA SER A 149 -6.36 -0.32 10.63
C SER A 149 -7.28 0.57 11.46
N ASN A 150 -8.18 -0.05 12.21
CA ASN A 150 -9.03 0.60 13.21
C ASN A 150 -9.09 -0.21 14.50
N CYS A 151 -7.92 -0.51 15.09
CA CYS A 151 -7.85 -1.45 16.21
C CYS A 151 -8.60 -0.97 17.46
N ASN A 152 -8.78 0.34 17.60
CA ASN A 152 -9.43 0.96 18.76
C ASN A 152 -10.94 1.20 18.58
N SER A 153 -11.51 0.87 17.41
CA SER A 153 -12.93 1.11 17.16
C SER A 153 -13.82 0.05 17.81
N THR A 154 -14.89 0.52 18.45
CA THR A 154 -15.99 -0.32 18.94
C THR A 154 -16.88 -0.83 17.81
N LEU A 155 -16.92 -0.11 16.69
CA LEU A 155 -17.58 -0.51 15.45
C LEU A 155 -16.59 -1.38 14.65
N GLN A 156 -16.86 -2.68 14.58
CA GLN A 156 -16.06 -3.58 13.75
C GLN A 156 -16.33 -3.31 12.26
N GLY A 157 -15.38 -2.71 11.57
CA GLY A 157 -15.46 -2.45 10.14
C GLY A 157 -14.53 -1.34 9.64
N LEU A 158 -14.29 -1.37 8.34
CA LEU A 158 -13.58 -0.33 7.59
C LEU A 158 -14.54 0.27 6.56
N GLN A 159 -14.67 1.58 6.55
CA GLN A 159 -15.37 2.35 5.55
C GLN A 159 -14.56 3.60 5.21
N LEU A 160 -13.78 3.55 4.13
CA LEU A 160 -12.97 4.68 3.70
C LEU A 160 -12.65 4.62 2.20
N ASP A 161 -12.40 5.79 1.64
CA ASP A 161 -11.83 5.97 0.32
C ASP A 161 -10.37 6.38 0.47
N TYR A 162 -9.51 5.86 -0.41
CA TYR A 162 -8.10 6.22 -0.42
C TYR A 162 -7.53 6.34 -1.82
N SER A 163 -6.51 7.21 -1.94
CA SER A 163 -5.63 7.31 -3.11
C SER A 163 -4.19 7.47 -2.63
N LEU A 164 -3.30 6.67 -3.19
CA LEU A 164 -1.86 6.63 -2.90
C LEU A 164 -1.10 6.86 -4.21
N ASN A 165 -0.43 7.99 -4.33
CA ASN A 165 0.50 8.28 -5.42
C ASN A 165 1.92 8.02 -4.94
N ILE A 166 2.53 6.96 -5.47
CA ILE A 166 3.81 6.43 -5.01
C ILE A 166 4.85 6.74 -6.08
N THR A 167 5.91 7.45 -5.69
CA THR A 167 7.02 7.85 -6.58
C THR A 167 8.35 7.34 -6.04
N GLY A 168 9.32 7.09 -6.93
CA GLY A 168 10.63 6.54 -6.56
C GLY A 168 10.59 5.06 -6.12
N ALA A 169 9.50 4.35 -6.45
CA ALA A 169 9.36 2.92 -6.17
C ALA A 169 8.75 2.17 -7.35
N THR A 170 8.87 0.85 -7.29
CA THR A 170 8.18 -0.09 -8.16
C THR A 170 7.10 -0.84 -7.37
N PRO A 171 5.94 -1.13 -7.96
CA PRO A 171 4.94 -1.97 -7.31
C PRO A 171 5.54 -3.33 -6.99
N ASN A 172 5.43 -3.76 -5.73
CA ASN A 172 5.72 -5.13 -5.36
C ASN A 172 4.39 -5.88 -5.42
N MET A 173 4.14 -6.66 -6.47
CA MET A 173 2.98 -7.54 -6.48
C MET A 173 3.27 -8.63 -5.44
N ALA A 174 2.70 -8.49 -4.24
CA ALA A 174 2.86 -9.42 -3.15
C ALA A 174 2.16 -10.76 -3.42
N SER A 175 2.59 -11.49 -4.45
CA SER A 175 2.43 -12.94 -4.48
C SER A 175 3.64 -13.52 -3.74
N LYS A 176 3.42 -14.06 -2.54
CA LYS A 176 4.38 -15.02 -1.98
C LYS A 176 4.59 -16.12 -3.04
N PRO A 177 5.79 -16.68 -3.21
CA PRO A 177 5.91 -18.02 -3.78
C PRO A 177 5.00 -18.92 -2.94
N LEU A 178 4.05 -19.60 -3.58
CA LEU A 178 3.34 -20.68 -2.92
C LEU A 178 4.43 -21.64 -2.42
N ASP A 179 4.47 -21.88 -1.11
CA ASP A 179 5.41 -22.81 -0.53
C ASP A 179 5.18 -24.16 -1.22
N ARG A 180 6.19 -24.61 -1.98
CA ARG A 180 6.15 -25.84 -2.79
C ARG A 180 6.30 -27.07 -1.88
N GLY A 181 5.49 -27.12 -0.82
CA GLY A 181 5.59 -28.11 0.25
C GLY A 181 4.24 -28.63 0.76
N ASN A 182 3.09 -28.15 0.25
CA ASN A 182 1.79 -28.62 0.75
C ASN A 182 0.68 -28.73 -0.33
N LEU A 183 1.04 -29.26 -1.51
CA LEU A 183 0.11 -29.52 -2.62
C LEU A 183 -0.54 -30.92 -2.58
N LEU A 184 -0.43 -31.65 -1.46
CA LEU A 184 -1.07 -32.97 -1.30
C LEU A 184 -2.34 -32.96 -0.42
N GLY A 185 -2.78 -31.80 0.10
CA GLY A 185 -3.90 -31.72 1.04
C GLY A 185 -5.23 -31.19 0.50
N LEU A 186 -5.31 -30.74 -0.76
CA LEU A 186 -6.50 -30.03 -1.29
C LEU A 186 -7.01 -30.58 -2.62
N VAL A 187 -6.74 -31.86 -2.90
CA VAL A 187 -7.42 -32.60 -3.99
C VAL A 187 -8.18 -33.74 -3.33
N LEU A 188 -9.33 -33.45 -2.72
CA LEU A 188 -10.42 -34.40 -2.41
C LEU A 188 -11.47 -33.71 -1.54
N THR A 189 -12.37 -32.94 -2.17
CA THR A 189 -13.80 -32.82 -1.79
C THR A 189 -14.49 -31.79 -2.66
N VAL A 190 -14.62 -32.10 -3.95
CA VAL A 190 -15.74 -31.62 -4.76
C VAL A 190 -16.14 -32.77 -5.69
N ILE A 191 -16.77 -33.81 -5.14
CA ILE A 191 -17.57 -34.71 -5.98
C ILE A 191 -18.88 -33.98 -6.22
N ILE A 192 -18.96 -33.35 -7.40
CA ILE A 192 -20.18 -32.76 -7.91
C ILE A 192 -21.15 -33.92 -8.21
N THR A 193 -22.29 -33.93 -7.55
CA THR A 193 -23.46 -34.71 -7.98
C THR A 193 -23.91 -34.19 -9.35
N TRP A 194 -23.70 -34.96 -10.42
CA TRP A 194 -24.46 -34.81 -11.66
C TRP A 194 -25.25 -36.09 -11.90
N SER A 195 -26.56 -35.89 -11.91
CA SER A 195 -27.58 -36.78 -12.42
C SER A 195 -27.30 -37.20 -13.86
N SER A 196 -27.15 -38.50 -14.10
CA SER A 196 -27.35 -39.10 -15.41
C SER A 196 -28.83 -39.46 -15.55
N LEU A 197 -29.56 -38.68 -16.35
CA LEU A 197 -30.62 -39.22 -17.19
C LEU A 197 -29.93 -40.04 -18.28
N ASP A 198 -30.28 -41.32 -18.39
CA ASP A 198 -30.29 -42.03 -19.66
C ASP A 198 -31.35 -43.15 -19.55
N MET A 199 -32.22 -43.17 -20.57
CA MET A 199 -33.23 -44.15 -21.03
C MET A 199 -33.53 -45.39 -20.19
#